data_AF-A8XJ15-F1
#
_entry.id   AF-A8XJ15-F1
#
_cell.length_a   1.000
_cell.length_b   1.000
_cell.length_c   1.000
_cell.angle_alpha   90.00
_cell.angle_beta   90.00
_cell.angle_gamma   90.00
#
_symmetry.space_group_name_H-M   'P 1'
#
loop_
_entity.id
_entity.type
_entity.pdbx_description
1 polymer ?
#
loop_
_entity_poly.entity_id
_entity_poly.type
_entity_poly.pdbx_seq_one_letter_code
_entity_poly.pdbx_strand_id
1 'polypeptide(L)'
;MGTASSPKASSCYCIIDDCVSDDFEFNGKLGPMRKLFIGSNGHWVTLNNLINFDVLFIRIQGSILSVSDLNSFLRHWRTGGSARLEWLYLNFEKGMFRETFDEDLEIVKTNEVRVYDRSSDALEWVFDGGYRIQRTDGVKAEIECGPGWFTMGVWH
;
A
#
# COMPACT_ATOMS: atom_id res chain seq x y z
N MET A 1 28.96 -10.80 9.63
CA MET A 1 28.97 -10.47 8.20
C MET A 1 27.85 -11.25 7.55
N GLY A 2 26.64 -10.66 7.51
CA GLY A 2 25.54 -11.20 6.74
C GLY A 2 25.63 -10.63 5.33
N THR A 3 25.72 -11.50 4.33
CA THR A 3 25.63 -11.11 2.93
C THR A 3 24.20 -10.69 2.65
N ALA A 4 23.97 -9.40 2.41
CA ALA A 4 22.70 -8.94 1.85
C ALA A 4 22.53 -9.58 0.47
N SER A 5 21.49 -10.38 0.30
CA SER A 5 21.09 -10.92 -0.99
C SER A 5 20.59 -9.75 -1.82
N SER A 6 21.17 -9.56 -3.01
CA SER A 6 20.72 -8.50 -3.89
C SER A 6 19.24 -8.72 -4.27
N PRO A 7 18.42 -7.66 -4.34
CA PRO A 7 17.02 -7.80 -4.72
C PRO A 7 16.93 -8.48 -6.10
N LYS A 8 16.16 -9.57 -6.18
CA LYS A 8 15.82 -10.20 -7.47
C LYS A 8 14.82 -9.31 -8.20
N ALA A 9 15.34 -8.36 -8.97
CA ALA A 9 14.55 -7.60 -9.92
C ALA A 9 14.39 -8.43 -11.21
N SER A 10 13.20 -8.97 -11.43
CA SER A 10 12.73 -9.27 -12.79
C SER A 10 11.99 -8.04 -13.29
N SER A 11 11.95 -7.79 -14.60
CA SER A 11 11.39 -6.57 -15.23
C SER A 11 9.96 -6.20 -14.81
N CYS A 12 9.24 -7.09 -14.12
CA CYS A 12 7.87 -6.90 -13.67
C CYS A 12 7.69 -6.87 -12.15
N TYR A 13 8.60 -7.40 -11.33
CA TYR A 13 8.40 -7.49 -9.88
C TYR A 13 9.71 -7.33 -9.09
N CYS A 14 9.63 -6.66 -7.94
CA CYS A 14 10.69 -6.51 -6.96
C CYS A 14 10.27 -7.18 -5.65
N ILE A 15 11.13 -8.03 -5.10
CA ILE A 15 10.95 -8.65 -3.78
C ILE A 15 12.12 -8.23 -2.90
N ILE A 16 11.82 -7.64 -1.75
CA ILE A 16 12.76 -7.32 -0.69
C ILE A 16 12.35 -8.18 0.51
N ASP A 17 13.02 -9.32 0.67
CA ASP A 17 12.71 -10.29 1.73
C ASP A 17 13.78 -10.31 2.84
N ASP A 18 14.95 -9.73 2.55
CA ASP A 18 16.06 -9.66 3.49
C ASP A 18 15.82 -8.64 4.59
N CYS A 19 16.24 -8.97 5.81
CA CYS A 19 16.33 -8.03 6.91
C CYS A 19 17.33 -6.92 6.55
N VAL A 20 16.83 -5.71 6.32
CA VAL A 20 17.65 -4.50 6.29
C VAL A 20 17.96 -4.07 7.73
N SER A 21 19.04 -3.31 7.91
CA SER A 21 19.36 -2.68 9.21
C SER A 21 18.23 -1.72 9.64
N ASP A 22 18.01 -1.54 10.93
CA ASP A 22 16.98 -0.62 11.45
C ASP A 22 17.21 0.84 11.00
N ASP A 23 18.48 1.22 10.78
CA ASP A 23 18.88 2.53 10.25
C ASP A 23 18.88 2.59 8.70
N PHE A 24 18.33 1.59 8.01
CA PHE A 24 18.29 1.60 6.55
C PHE A 24 17.32 2.67 6.04
N GLU A 25 17.80 3.52 5.15
CA GLU A 25 16.97 4.49 4.45
C GLU A 25 17.13 4.31 2.94
N PHE A 26 15.99 4.32 2.24
CA PHE A 26 15.97 4.32 0.78
C PHE A 26 15.51 5.69 0.27
N ASN A 27 16.42 6.42 -0.38
CA ASN A 27 16.14 7.72 -0.98
C ASN A 27 16.03 7.66 -2.52
N GLY A 28 15.97 6.45 -3.08
CA GLY A 28 15.84 6.23 -4.52
C GLY A 28 14.39 6.27 -4.99
N LYS A 29 14.19 5.95 -6.27
CA LYS A 29 12.86 5.74 -6.87
C LYS A 29 12.69 4.25 -7.17
N LEU A 30 11.47 3.75 -6.96
CA LEU A 30 11.07 2.42 -7.40
C LEU A 30 9.99 2.54 -8.47
N GLY A 31 10.23 1.87 -9.60
CA GLY A 31 9.31 1.80 -10.72
C GLY A 31 9.80 2.58 -11.95
N PRO A 32 9.11 2.44 -13.09
CA PRO A 32 7.85 1.71 -13.26
C PRO A 32 8.02 0.20 -13.10
N MET A 33 7.18 -0.45 -12.29
CA MET A 33 7.12 -1.92 -12.18
C MET A 33 5.70 -2.37 -11.85
N ARG A 34 5.43 -3.68 -11.96
CA ARG A 34 4.09 -4.22 -11.65
C ARG A 34 3.92 -4.49 -10.18
N LYS A 35 4.86 -5.20 -9.54
CA LYS A 35 4.72 -5.62 -8.14
C LYS A 35 5.92 -5.25 -7.29
N LEU A 36 5.67 -4.75 -6.09
CA LEU A 36 6.63 -4.58 -5.02
C LEU A 36 6.15 -5.38 -3.81
N PHE A 37 6.97 -6.34 -3.37
CA PHE A 37 6.72 -7.09 -2.14
C PHE A 37 7.88 -6.89 -1.18
N ILE A 38 7.58 -6.31 -0.01
CA ILE A 38 8.49 -6.21 1.11
C ILE A 38 8.02 -7.24 2.15
N GLY A 39 8.73 -8.36 2.21
CA GLY A 39 8.32 -9.58 2.93
C GLY A 39 8.59 -9.52 4.43
N SER A 40 9.57 -8.72 4.85
CA SER A 40 9.89 -8.45 6.25
C SER A 40 10.44 -7.02 6.41
N ASN A 41 10.37 -6.46 7.62
CA ASN A 41 11.05 -5.21 8.00
C ASN A 41 10.76 -4.01 7.08
N GLY A 42 9.51 -3.77 6.74
CA GLY A 42 9.06 -2.59 5.99
C GLY A 42 9.11 -1.28 6.76
N HIS A 43 9.80 -1.22 7.91
CA HIS A 43 9.87 -0.05 8.79
C HIS A 43 10.56 1.14 8.12
N TRP A 44 11.45 0.90 7.15
CA TRP A 44 12.14 1.95 6.41
C TRP A 44 11.25 2.66 5.39
N VAL A 45 10.07 2.10 5.06
CA VAL A 45 9.18 2.72 4.09
C VAL A 45 8.50 3.92 4.72
N THR A 46 8.95 5.11 4.33
CA THR A 46 8.34 6.37 4.73
C THR A 46 7.13 6.71 3.85
N LEU A 47 6.29 7.67 4.30
CA LEU A 47 5.25 8.26 3.45
C LEU A 47 5.84 8.76 2.12
N ASN A 48 7.01 9.42 2.20
CA ASN A 48 7.65 10.00 1.03
C ASN A 48 8.10 8.91 0.04
N ASN A 49 8.51 7.72 0.52
CA ASN A 49 8.75 6.59 -0.35
C ASN A 49 7.46 6.13 -1.03
N LEU A 50 6.40 5.92 -0.24
CA LEU A 50 5.14 5.37 -0.73
C LEU A 50 4.49 6.25 -1.82
N ILE A 51 4.47 7.57 -1.66
CA ILE A 51 3.93 8.50 -2.68
C ILE A 51 4.77 8.56 -3.96
N ASN A 52 6.07 8.23 -3.88
CA ASN A 52 7.00 8.28 -5.01
C ASN A 52 7.16 6.93 -5.72
N PHE A 53 6.57 5.85 -5.20
CA PHE A 53 6.59 4.55 -5.84
C PHE A 53 5.69 4.53 -7.07
N ASP A 54 6.26 4.12 -8.21
CA ASP A 54 5.55 3.94 -9.47
C ASP A 54 5.24 2.45 -9.72
N VAL A 55 4.36 1.91 -8.89
CA VAL A 55 4.08 0.47 -8.78
C VAL A 55 2.57 0.22 -8.80
N LEU A 56 2.12 -0.82 -9.53
CA LEU A 56 0.70 -1.19 -9.55
C LEU A 56 0.24 -1.92 -8.29
N PHE A 57 1.05 -2.88 -7.80
CA PHE A 57 0.73 -3.72 -6.65
C PHE A 57 1.81 -3.61 -5.58
N ILE A 58 1.46 -3.07 -4.41
CA ILE A 58 2.38 -2.87 -3.30
C ILE A 58 1.92 -3.71 -2.12
N ARG A 59 2.79 -4.58 -1.62
CA ARG A 59 2.60 -5.32 -0.37
C ARG A 59 3.76 -5.07 0.57
N ILE A 60 3.49 -4.53 1.75
CA ILE A 60 4.51 -4.20 2.75
C ILE A 60 4.15 -4.90 4.07
N GLN A 61 5.09 -5.68 4.60
CA GLN A 61 5.02 -6.29 5.92
C GLN A 61 5.89 -5.51 6.92
N GLY A 62 5.45 -5.38 8.17
CA GLY A 62 6.22 -4.68 9.22
C GLY A 62 6.37 -3.18 8.97
N SER A 63 5.32 -2.54 8.46
CA SER A 63 5.28 -1.08 8.30
C SER A 63 5.18 -0.38 9.67
N ILE A 64 5.86 0.75 9.81
CA ILE A 64 5.72 1.66 10.96
C ILE A 64 4.99 2.96 10.60
N LEU A 65 4.44 3.06 9.37
CA LEU A 65 3.65 4.21 8.94
C LEU A 65 2.54 4.49 9.95
N SER A 66 2.42 5.75 10.35
CA SER A 66 1.38 6.17 11.27
C SER A 66 0.03 6.29 10.56
N VAL A 67 -1.05 6.39 11.36
CA VAL A 67 -2.39 6.74 10.84
C VAL A 67 -2.35 8.08 10.08
N SER A 68 -1.57 9.05 10.56
CA SER A 68 -1.39 10.35 9.90
C SER A 68 -0.69 10.23 8.55
N ASP A 69 0.30 9.34 8.44
CA ASP A 69 0.99 9.07 7.18
C ASP A 69 0.02 8.43 6.18
N LEU A 70 -0.79 7.46 6.64
CA LEU A 70 -1.79 6.83 5.79
C LEU A 70 -2.84 7.84 5.30
N ASN A 71 -3.37 8.70 6.17
CA ASN A 71 -4.30 9.75 5.76
C ASN A 71 -3.66 10.71 4.76
N SER A 72 -2.38 11.06 4.96
CA SER A 72 -1.64 11.90 4.00
C SER A 72 -1.46 11.22 2.65
N PHE A 73 -1.18 9.92 2.64
CA PHE A 73 -1.13 9.11 1.42
C PHE A 73 -2.50 9.09 0.71
N LEU A 74 -3.59 8.89 1.44
CA LEU A 74 -4.95 8.90 0.87
C LEU A 74 -5.32 10.25 0.28
N ARG A 75 -4.91 11.37 0.90
CA ARG A 75 -5.05 12.71 0.32
C ARG A 75 -4.25 12.84 -0.98
N HIS A 76 -2.99 12.40 -0.98
CA HIS A 76 -2.16 12.38 -2.18
C HIS A 76 -2.83 11.62 -3.32
N TRP A 77 -3.28 10.38 -3.06
CA TRP A 77 -4.01 9.57 -4.03
C TRP A 77 -5.28 10.27 -4.50
N ARG A 78 -6.09 10.84 -3.59
CA ARG A 78 -7.34 11.54 -3.91
C ARG A 78 -7.13 12.73 -4.87
N THR A 79 -5.95 13.34 -4.87
CA THR A 79 -5.58 14.45 -5.79
C THR A 79 -4.98 14.01 -7.12
N GLY A 80 -4.96 12.70 -7.44
CA GLY A 80 -4.38 12.16 -8.68
C GLY A 80 -3.00 11.53 -8.50
N GLY A 81 -2.47 11.53 -7.28
CA GLY A 81 -1.22 10.86 -6.93
C GLY A 81 -1.27 9.35 -7.08
N SER A 82 -0.09 8.72 -7.19
CA SER A 82 0.06 7.26 -7.37
C SER A 82 -0.87 6.71 -8.46
N ALA A 83 -0.93 7.38 -9.63
CA ALA A 83 -1.97 7.18 -10.64
C ALA A 83 -2.07 5.75 -11.20
N ARG A 84 -0.97 4.98 -11.17
CA ARG A 84 -0.88 3.59 -11.64
C ARG A 84 -1.20 2.54 -10.57
N LEU A 85 -1.45 2.95 -9.32
CA LEU A 85 -1.72 2.04 -8.22
C LEU A 85 -3.06 1.33 -8.44
N GLU A 86 -3.01 0.00 -8.47
CA GLU A 86 -4.19 -0.87 -8.50
C GLU A 86 -4.47 -1.46 -7.10
N TRP A 87 -3.41 -1.74 -6.32
CA TRP A 87 -3.57 -2.37 -5.02
C TRP A 87 -2.46 -2.03 -4.04
N LEU A 88 -2.84 -1.69 -2.81
CA LEU A 88 -1.94 -1.44 -1.69
C LEU A 88 -2.34 -2.29 -0.50
N TYR A 89 -1.38 -3.00 0.08
CA TYR A 89 -1.54 -3.67 1.37
C TYR A 89 -0.40 -3.32 2.30
N LEU A 90 -0.77 -2.96 3.52
CA LEU A 90 0.12 -2.67 4.62
C LEU A 90 -0.25 -3.60 5.78
N ASN A 91 0.72 -4.39 6.23
CA ASN A 91 0.70 -4.94 7.58
C ASN A 91 1.63 -4.08 8.45
N PHE A 92 1.10 -3.64 9.59
CA PHE A 92 1.80 -2.76 10.50
C PHE A 92 2.40 -3.55 11.65
N GLU A 93 3.46 -3.01 12.24
CA GLU A 93 3.91 -3.49 13.54
C GLU A 93 2.79 -3.36 14.61
N LYS A 94 2.81 -4.28 15.58
CA LYS A 94 1.69 -4.49 16.50
C LYS A 94 1.31 -3.19 17.24
N GLY A 95 0.06 -2.76 17.05
CA GLY A 95 -0.50 -1.59 17.74
C GLY A 95 -0.27 -0.24 17.05
N MET A 96 0.42 -0.22 15.90
CA MET A 96 0.75 1.02 15.18
C MET A 96 -0.41 1.57 14.34
N PHE A 97 -1.39 0.74 13.99
CA PHE A 97 -2.52 1.16 13.17
C PHE A 97 -3.86 1.09 13.91
N ARG A 98 -4.63 2.18 13.77
CA ARG A 98 -6.03 2.28 14.16
C ARG A 98 -6.82 2.78 12.96
N GLU A 99 -7.99 2.19 12.77
CA GLU A 99 -8.97 2.58 11.76
C GLU A 99 -9.52 3.96 12.08
N THR A 100 -8.85 5.00 11.58
CA THR A 100 -9.23 6.40 11.80
C THR A 100 -8.87 7.19 10.55
N PHE A 101 -9.88 7.79 9.94
CA PHE A 101 -9.75 8.56 8.72
C PHE A 101 -10.13 10.02 8.97
N ASP A 102 -9.41 10.93 8.34
CA ASP A 102 -9.71 12.35 8.45
C ASP A 102 -10.99 12.69 7.68
N GLU A 103 -11.77 13.64 8.19
CA GLU A 103 -13.09 14.00 7.62
C GLU A 103 -12.99 14.49 6.16
N ASP A 104 -11.90 15.15 5.80
CA ASP A 104 -11.68 15.71 4.46
C ASP A 104 -11.40 14.64 3.40
N LEU A 105 -11.15 13.39 3.80
CA LEU A 105 -11.04 12.27 2.87
C LEU A 105 -12.40 11.81 2.33
N GLU A 106 -13.52 12.30 2.89
CA GLU A 106 -14.90 11.95 2.55
C GLU A 106 -15.10 10.43 2.36
N ILE A 107 -14.49 9.65 3.26
CA ILE A 107 -14.55 8.19 3.23
C ILE A 107 -15.93 7.73 3.70
N VAL A 108 -16.55 6.83 2.94
CA VAL A 108 -17.90 6.34 3.21
C VAL A 108 -17.85 4.87 3.61
N LYS A 109 -18.31 4.56 4.83
CA LYS A 109 -18.45 3.17 5.29
C LYS A 109 -19.48 2.41 4.45
N THR A 110 -19.20 1.14 4.18
CA THR A 110 -20.07 0.26 3.37
C THR A 110 -20.10 -1.15 3.97
N ASN A 111 -21.21 -1.86 3.73
CA ASN A 111 -21.38 -3.29 4.04
C ASN A 111 -21.53 -4.11 2.74
N GLU A 112 -21.27 -3.50 1.58
CA GLU A 112 -21.33 -4.19 0.30
C GLU A 112 -20.17 -5.17 0.17
N VAL A 113 -20.47 -6.36 -0.35
CA VAL A 113 -19.43 -7.35 -0.72
C VAL A 113 -19.04 -7.12 -2.18
N ARG A 114 -17.75 -6.97 -2.45
CA ARG A 114 -17.22 -6.80 -3.81
C ARG A 114 -16.02 -7.70 -4.06
N VAL A 115 -16.03 -8.35 -5.21
CA VAL A 115 -14.89 -9.15 -5.69
C VAL A 115 -14.01 -8.26 -6.55
N TYR A 116 -12.79 -8.01 -6.08
CA TYR A 116 -11.76 -7.28 -6.77
C TYR A 116 -10.84 -8.25 -7.50
N ASP A 117 -10.89 -8.23 -8.84
CA ASP A 117 -10.00 -9.04 -9.67
C ASP A 117 -8.61 -8.39 -9.72
N ARG A 118 -7.63 -9.00 -9.06
CA ARG A 118 -6.24 -8.60 -9.19
C ARG A 118 -5.69 -9.18 -10.49
N SER A 119 -5.90 -8.42 -11.55
CA SER A 119 -5.52 -8.72 -12.93
C SER A 119 -4.10 -9.31 -13.10
N SER A 120 -3.17 -8.98 -12.20
CA SER A 120 -1.78 -9.43 -12.27
C SER A 120 -1.44 -10.72 -11.52
N ASP A 121 -2.35 -11.28 -10.74
CA ASP A 121 -2.07 -12.36 -9.78
C ASP A 121 -3.00 -13.55 -9.93
N ALA A 122 -4.08 -13.43 -10.71
CA ALA A 122 -5.19 -14.40 -10.78
C ALA A 122 -5.76 -14.75 -9.39
N LEU A 123 -5.57 -13.85 -8.42
CA LEU A 123 -6.06 -13.98 -7.07
C LEU A 123 -7.10 -12.90 -6.82
N GLU A 124 -8.34 -13.32 -6.65
CA GLU A 124 -9.40 -12.43 -6.24
C GLU A 124 -9.15 -11.93 -4.81
N TRP A 125 -9.51 -10.68 -4.54
CA TRP A 125 -9.68 -10.18 -3.18
C TRP A 125 -11.15 -9.87 -2.97
N VAL A 126 -11.75 -10.40 -1.92
CA VAL A 126 -13.13 -10.10 -1.56
C VAL A 126 -13.10 -9.02 -0.50
N PHE A 127 -13.55 -7.82 -0.87
CA PHE A 127 -13.88 -6.76 0.09
C PHE A 127 -15.25 -7.08 0.67
N ASP A 128 -15.30 -7.51 1.93
CA ASP A 128 -16.54 -7.74 2.69
C ASP A 128 -16.85 -6.52 3.55
N GLY A 129 -17.48 -5.51 2.95
CA GLY A 129 -17.70 -4.21 3.56
C GLY A 129 -16.44 -3.33 3.59
N GLY A 130 -16.27 -2.57 4.67
CA GLY A 130 -15.17 -1.62 4.83
C GLY A 130 -15.58 -0.21 4.41
N TYR A 131 -14.83 0.39 3.48
CA TYR A 131 -14.96 1.80 3.12
C TYR A 131 -14.75 2.06 1.65
N ARG A 132 -15.35 3.16 1.17
CA ARG A 132 -15.17 3.71 -0.17
C ARG A 132 -14.50 5.07 -0.11
N ILE A 133 -13.59 5.30 -1.03
CA ILE A 133 -12.99 6.60 -1.31
C ILE A 133 -13.04 6.88 -2.82
N GLN A 134 -13.19 8.14 -3.19
CA GLN A 134 -13.21 8.56 -4.59
C GLN A 134 -12.17 9.65 -4.82
N ARG A 135 -11.39 9.48 -5.89
CA ARG A 135 -10.41 10.44 -6.40
C ARG A 135 -11.10 11.57 -7.18
N THR A 136 -10.43 12.72 -7.31
CA THR A 136 -11.00 13.90 -7.98
C THR A 136 -11.34 13.69 -9.45
N ASP A 137 -10.70 12.73 -10.11
CA ASP A 137 -10.97 12.33 -11.50
C ASP A 137 -12.12 11.30 -11.63
N GLY A 138 -12.75 10.91 -10.51
CA GLY A 138 -13.86 9.96 -10.48
C GLY A 138 -13.44 8.50 -10.26
N VAL A 139 -12.14 8.18 -10.26
CA VAL A 139 -11.64 6.84 -9.94
C VAL A 139 -11.99 6.49 -8.49
N LYS A 140 -12.44 5.25 -8.26
CA LYS A 140 -12.91 4.78 -6.96
C LYS A 140 -11.95 3.76 -6.38
N ALA A 141 -11.92 3.65 -5.06
CA ALA A 141 -11.25 2.57 -4.38
C ALA A 141 -12.10 2.04 -3.22
N GLU A 142 -11.97 0.74 -2.97
CA GLU A 142 -12.46 0.09 -1.75
C GLU A 142 -11.28 -0.03 -0.78
N ILE A 143 -11.56 0.17 0.50
CA ILE A 143 -10.62 0.06 1.60
C ILE A 143 -11.20 -0.93 2.60
N GLU A 144 -10.36 -1.86 3.04
CA GLU A 144 -10.65 -2.74 4.15
C GLU A 144 -9.49 -2.65 5.13
N CYS A 145 -9.79 -2.60 6.43
CA CYS A 145 -8.74 -2.49 7.42
C CYS A 145 -9.21 -3.05 8.75
N GLY A 146 -8.25 -3.44 9.58
CA GLY A 146 -8.50 -3.97 10.91
C GLY A 146 -7.28 -3.80 11.80
N PRO A 147 -7.25 -4.44 12.97
CA PRO A 147 -6.13 -4.33 13.90
C PRO A 147 -4.80 -4.72 13.22
N GLY A 148 -3.93 -3.73 12.98
CA GLY A 148 -2.59 -3.94 12.43
C GLY A 148 -2.52 -4.17 10.92
N TRP A 149 -3.57 -3.91 10.14
CA TRP A 149 -3.50 -4.01 8.68
C TRP A 149 -4.46 -3.07 7.96
N PHE A 150 -4.09 -2.72 6.72
CA PHE A 150 -4.85 -1.90 5.80
C PHE A 150 -4.68 -2.44 4.38
N THR A 151 -5.76 -2.47 3.61
CA THR A 151 -5.74 -2.79 2.18
C THR A 151 -6.61 -1.80 1.41
N MET A 152 -6.20 -1.51 0.18
CA MET A 152 -6.92 -0.64 -0.75
C MET A 152 -6.85 -1.22 -2.16
N GLY A 153 -8.00 -1.33 -2.82
CA GLY A 153 -8.13 -1.79 -4.22
C GLY A 153 -8.78 -0.71 -5.08
N VAL A 154 -8.15 -0.37 -6.21
CA VAL A 154 -8.53 0.74 -7.09
C VAL A 154 -9.24 0.24 -8.34
N TRP A 155 -10.42 0.79 -8.63
CA TRP A 155 -11.24 0.42 -9.79
C TRP A 155 -10.96 1.37 -10.95
N HIS A 156 -10.24 0.88 -11.95
CA HIS A 156 -10.04 1.55 -13.24
C HIS A 156 -11.15 1.24 -14.24
#